data_AF-A0A2N9AJX9-F1
#
_entry.id   AF-A0A2N9AJX9-F1
#
_cell.length_a   1.000
_cell.length_b   1.000
_cell.length_c   1.000
_cell.angle_alpha   90.00
_cell.angle_beta   90.00
_cell.angle_gamma   90.00
#
_symmetry.space_group_name_H-M   'P 1'
#
loop_
_entity.id
_entity.type
_entity.pdbx_description
1 polymer ?
#
loop_
_entity_poly.entity_id
_entity_poly.type
_entity_poly.pdbx_seq_one_letter_code
_entity_poly.pdbx_strand_id
1 'polypeptide(L)'
;MPSNIDPLSALLRDPSSPFGAAFDALRNEGLPVAHVVHLEDTGQVLMADEDGQYRPAHGAIRQMVTGEPWRDPGRINPVPSYPVRHSPTRLAEHNAEVADMLLYLVQFYRPALAADPEIDDAIAEFVAAIGTPINRGHLVGLDDNYERWDVIAGNFFEYVTGEEGEPTAVAN
;
A
#
# COMPACT_ATOMS: atom_id res chain seq x y z
N MET A 1 -23.51 -2.02 -12.49
CA MET A 1 -22.09 -1.72 -12.22
C MET A 1 -21.30 -2.10 -13.46
N PRO A 2 -20.58 -1.20 -14.14
CA PRO A 2 -19.72 -1.62 -15.23
C PRO A 2 -18.53 -2.37 -14.63
N SER A 3 -18.31 -3.61 -15.07
CA SER A 3 -17.09 -4.35 -14.77
C SER A 3 -15.93 -3.60 -15.42
N ASN A 4 -15.08 -2.95 -14.63
CA ASN A 4 -13.74 -2.55 -15.05
C ASN A 4 -12.93 -3.83 -15.27
N ILE A 5 -13.16 -4.51 -16.40
CA ILE A 5 -12.20 -5.47 -16.92
C ILE A 5 -11.03 -4.61 -17.36
N ASP A 6 -9.99 -4.57 -16.52
CA ASP A 6 -8.70 -4.01 -16.86
C ASP A 6 -8.29 -4.52 -18.26
N PRO A 7 -8.05 -3.64 -19.25
CA PRO A 7 -7.70 -4.04 -20.61
C PRO A 7 -6.49 -4.98 -20.67
N LEU A 8 -5.57 -4.88 -19.71
CA LEU A 8 -4.43 -5.77 -19.56
C LEU A 8 -4.86 -7.18 -19.15
N SER A 9 -5.77 -7.30 -18.19
CA SER A 9 -6.38 -8.56 -17.79
C SER A 9 -7.10 -9.26 -18.96
N ALA A 10 -7.72 -8.50 -19.87
CA ALA A 10 -8.31 -9.05 -21.09
C ALA A 10 -7.25 -9.54 -22.10
N LEU A 11 -6.15 -8.80 -22.27
CA LEU A 11 -5.07 -9.10 -23.20
C LEU A 11 -4.26 -10.35 -22.80
N LEU A 12 -4.14 -10.59 -21.50
CA LEU A 12 -3.48 -11.76 -20.91
C LEU A 12 -4.35 -13.02 -20.91
N ARG A 13 -5.67 -12.85 -20.87
CA ARG A 13 -6.66 -13.94 -21.02
C ARG A 13 -6.96 -14.28 -22.47
N ASP A 14 -6.43 -13.50 -23.41
CA ASP A 14 -6.52 -13.78 -24.84
C ASP A 14 -5.39 -14.74 -25.25
N PRO A 15 -5.69 -16.03 -25.52
CA PRO A 15 -4.68 -17.01 -25.93
C PRO A 15 -4.09 -16.71 -27.31
N SER A 16 -4.68 -15.78 -28.08
CA SER A 16 -4.11 -15.31 -29.35
C SER A 16 -3.04 -14.23 -29.18
N SER A 17 -2.90 -13.67 -27.97
CA SER A 17 -1.80 -12.77 -27.64
C SER A 17 -0.53 -13.56 -27.30
N PRO A 18 0.68 -13.04 -27.59
CA PRO A 18 1.93 -13.69 -27.19
C PRO A 18 2.03 -13.93 -25.67
N PHE A 19 1.36 -13.09 -24.89
CA PHE A 19 1.31 -13.18 -23.44
C PHE A 19 0.35 -14.29 -22.96
N GLY A 20 -0.85 -14.39 -23.54
CA GLY A 20 -1.79 -15.47 -23.22
C GLY A 20 -1.25 -16.85 -23.62
N ALA A 21 -0.57 -16.94 -24.76
CA ALA A 21 0.09 -18.17 -25.19
C ALA A 21 1.23 -18.61 -24.25
N ALA A 22 2.06 -17.67 -23.77
CA ALA A 22 3.10 -17.96 -22.78
C ALA A 22 2.52 -18.36 -21.42
N PHE A 23 1.43 -17.73 -21.01
CA PHE A 23 0.70 -18.06 -19.78
C PHE A 23 0.14 -19.49 -19.83
N ASP A 24 -0.55 -19.84 -20.92
CA ASP A 24 -1.08 -21.19 -21.11
C ASP A 24 0.02 -22.24 -21.23
N ALA A 25 1.15 -21.93 -21.88
CA ALA A 25 2.29 -22.83 -21.96
C ALA A 25 2.84 -23.19 -20.56
N LEU A 26 3.12 -22.18 -19.73
CA LEU A 26 3.63 -22.40 -18.38
C LEU A 26 2.62 -23.13 -17.47
N ARG A 27 1.32 -22.82 -17.61
CA ARG A 27 0.25 -23.53 -16.90
C ARG A 27 0.14 -25.00 -17.33
N ASN A 28 0.27 -25.28 -18.63
CA ASN A 28 0.27 -26.64 -19.18
C ASN A 28 1.48 -27.46 -18.71
N GLU A 29 2.59 -26.80 -18.38
CA GLU A 29 3.77 -27.43 -17.77
C GLU A 29 3.62 -27.64 -16.25
N GLY A 30 2.49 -27.23 -15.65
CA GLY A 30 2.24 -27.34 -14.21
C GLY A 30 3.09 -26.39 -13.37
N LEU A 31 3.68 -25.35 -14.00
CA LEU A 31 4.48 -24.36 -13.30
C LEU A 31 3.58 -23.25 -12.74
N PRO A 32 3.78 -22.83 -11.48
CA PRO A 32 3.05 -21.69 -10.93
C PRO A 32 3.44 -20.42 -11.70
N VAL A 33 2.46 -19.78 -12.36
CA VAL A 33 2.68 -18.57 -13.15
C VAL A 33 2.36 -17.36 -12.29
N ALA A 34 3.37 -16.85 -11.58
CA ALA A 34 3.33 -15.50 -11.06
C ALA A 34 3.67 -14.52 -12.19
N HIS A 35 2.64 -13.93 -12.82
CA HIS A 35 2.86 -12.90 -13.83
C HIS A 35 3.05 -11.54 -13.14
N VAL A 36 4.10 -10.81 -13.53
CA VAL A 36 4.40 -9.48 -13.01
C VAL A 36 4.32 -8.47 -14.15
N VAL A 37 3.51 -7.43 -13.98
CA VAL A 37 3.34 -6.34 -14.94
C VAL A 37 3.90 -5.06 -14.32
N HIS A 38 4.68 -4.30 -15.09
CA HIS A 38 5.08 -2.94 -14.75
C HIS A 38 4.30 -1.95 -15.61
N LEU A 39 3.55 -1.07 -14.96
CA LEU A 39 2.85 0.04 -15.60
C LEU A 39 3.79 1.25 -15.63
N GLU A 40 4.48 1.47 -16.76
CA GLU A 40 5.50 2.53 -16.87
C GLU A 40 4.95 3.93 -16.55
N ASP A 41 3.69 4.21 -16.92
CA ASP A 41 3.06 5.51 -16.70
C ASP A 41 2.84 5.83 -15.21
N THR A 42 2.64 4.81 -14.36
CA THR A 42 2.35 4.98 -12.93
C THR A 42 3.45 4.44 -12.01
N GLY A 43 4.46 3.75 -12.56
CA GLY A 43 5.49 3.05 -11.80
C GLY A 43 4.97 1.88 -10.96
N GLN A 44 3.71 1.46 -11.16
CA GLN A 44 3.11 0.35 -10.41
C GLN A 44 3.59 -0.99 -10.94
N VAL A 45 3.90 -1.88 -10.01
CA VAL A 45 4.22 -3.28 -10.30
C VAL A 45 3.10 -4.13 -9.74
N LEU A 46 2.42 -4.87 -10.61
CA LEU A 46 1.28 -5.71 -10.28
C LEU A 46 1.67 -7.18 -10.45
N MET A 47 1.21 -8.04 -9.54
CA MET A 47 1.39 -9.47 -9.61
C MET A 47 0.03 -10.16 -9.72
N ALA A 48 -0.08 -11.12 -10.62
CA ALA A 48 -1.25 -11.98 -10.72
C ALA A 48 -1.26 -12.98 -9.55
N ASP A 49 -2.40 -13.09 -8.86
CA ASP A 49 -2.65 -14.17 -7.91
C ASP A 49 -3.06 -15.49 -8.61
N GLU A 50 -3.32 -16.54 -7.84
CA GLU A 50 -3.68 -17.87 -8.36
C GLU A 50 -4.96 -17.87 -9.21
N ASP A 51 -5.84 -16.90 -9.00
CA ASP A 51 -7.09 -16.70 -9.76
C ASP A 51 -6.89 -15.77 -10.97
N GLY A 52 -5.65 -15.30 -11.19
CA GLY A 52 -5.28 -14.38 -12.27
C GLY A 52 -5.82 -12.97 -12.07
N GLN A 53 -6.04 -12.53 -10.83
CA GLN A 53 -6.33 -11.13 -10.49
C GLN A 53 -5.04 -10.38 -10.20
N TYR A 54 -4.92 -9.16 -10.71
CA TYR A 54 -3.75 -8.32 -10.48
C TYR A 54 -3.88 -7.54 -9.17
N ARG A 55 -2.87 -7.68 -8.31
CA ARG A 55 -2.73 -6.93 -7.07
C ARG A 55 -1.36 -6.25 -7.04
N PRO A 56 -1.20 -5.15 -6.28
CA PRO A 56 0.13 -4.59 -6.04
C PRO A 56 1.12 -5.68 -5.61
N ALA A 57 2.23 -5.78 -6.32
CA ALA A 57 3.26 -6.77 -6.01
C ALA A 57 3.94 -6.42 -4.68
N HIS A 58 4.51 -7.43 -4.02
CA HIS A 58 5.34 -7.19 -2.84
C HIS A 58 6.50 -6.24 -3.17
N GLY A 59 6.89 -5.39 -2.23
CA GLY A 59 7.92 -4.36 -2.42
C GLY A 59 9.27 -4.89 -2.93
N ALA A 60 9.69 -6.07 -2.50
CA ALA A 60 10.89 -6.73 -3.00
C ALA A 60 10.80 -7.06 -4.51
N ILE A 61 9.63 -7.46 -5.01
CA ILE A 61 9.41 -7.72 -6.44
C ILE A 61 9.45 -6.41 -7.20
N ARG A 62 8.79 -5.36 -6.68
CA ARG A 62 8.86 -4.02 -7.26
C ARG A 62 10.32 -3.54 -7.39
N GLN A 63 11.12 -3.68 -6.32
CA GLN A 63 12.54 -3.33 -6.35
C GLN A 63 13.31 -4.11 -7.42
N MET A 64 13.03 -5.39 -7.62
CA MET A 64 13.67 -6.17 -8.68
C MET A 64 13.29 -5.68 -10.09
N VAL A 65 12.06 -5.21 -10.27
CA VAL A 65 11.52 -4.77 -11.57
C VAL A 65 11.92 -3.33 -11.89
N THR A 66 11.82 -2.41 -10.93
CA THR A 66 12.04 -0.97 -11.14
C THR A 66 13.44 -0.50 -10.73
N GLY A 67 14.16 -1.30 -9.94
CA GLY A 67 15.42 -0.90 -9.31
C GLY A 67 15.26 0.07 -8.12
N GLU A 68 14.04 0.53 -7.83
CA GLU A 68 13.78 1.43 -6.71
C GLU A 68 13.87 0.68 -5.37
N PRO A 69 14.64 1.18 -4.39
CA PRO A 69 14.76 0.52 -3.10
C PRO A 69 13.42 0.35 -2.38
N TRP A 70 13.14 -0.86 -1.89
CA TRP A 70 12.03 -1.11 -1.00
C TRP A 70 12.30 -0.51 0.38
N ARG A 71 11.35 0.28 0.91
CA ARG A 71 11.37 0.74 2.30
C ARG A 71 10.46 -0.15 3.12
N ASP A 72 11.08 -0.96 3.97
CA ASP A 72 10.38 -1.94 4.79
C ASP A 72 9.59 -1.28 5.96
N PRO A 73 8.24 -1.32 5.96
CA PRO A 73 7.41 -0.76 7.01
C PRO A 73 7.68 -1.38 8.38
N GLY A 74 8.15 -2.64 8.41
CA GLY A 74 8.53 -3.34 9.64
C GLY A 74 9.60 -2.61 10.46
N ARG A 75 10.42 -1.76 9.81
CA ARG A 75 11.54 -1.05 10.43
C ARG A 75 11.18 0.25 11.12
N ILE A 76 10.00 0.81 10.82
CA ILE A 76 9.54 2.08 11.39
C ILE A 76 8.33 1.80 12.25
N ASN A 77 8.43 2.06 13.55
CA ASN A 77 7.26 1.99 14.42
C ASN A 77 6.47 3.30 14.29
N PRO A 78 5.22 3.28 13.78
CA PRO A 78 4.46 4.51 13.63
C PRO A 78 4.04 5.13 14.98
N VAL A 79 4.08 4.34 16.07
CA VAL A 79 3.70 4.81 17.40
C VAL A 79 4.93 5.35 18.16
N PRO A 80 4.93 6.63 18.55
CA PRO A 80 6.05 7.20 19.30
C PRO A 80 6.13 6.59 20.71
N SER A 81 7.34 6.19 21.08
CA SER A 81 7.66 5.72 22.43
C SER A 81 7.44 6.80 23.49
N TYR A 82 7.31 6.43 24.77
CA TYR A 82 7.11 7.39 25.85
C TYR A 82 8.17 8.52 25.86
N PRO A 83 9.49 8.24 25.78
CA PRO A 83 10.50 9.29 25.74
C PRO A 83 10.42 10.21 24.52
N VAL A 84 10.00 9.69 23.36
CA VAL A 84 9.80 10.48 22.14
C VAL A 84 8.63 11.45 22.32
N ARG A 85 7.50 10.96 22.85
CA ARG A 85 6.30 11.79 23.11
C ARG A 85 6.53 12.97 24.06
N HIS A 86 7.48 12.84 24.98
CA HIS A 86 7.77 13.87 25.99
C HIS A 86 8.90 14.82 25.56
N SER A 87 9.32 14.77 24.31
CA SER A 87 10.31 15.69 23.73
C SER A 87 9.74 16.30 22.44
N PRO A 88 9.44 17.61 22.42
CA PRO A 88 8.87 18.26 21.23
C PRO A 88 9.70 18.04 19.96
N THR A 89 11.03 18.15 20.08
CA THR A 89 11.96 17.95 18.96
C THR A 89 11.92 16.50 18.44
N ARG A 90 12.04 15.51 19.33
CA ARG A 90 12.02 14.10 18.92
C ARG A 90 10.66 13.68 18.37
N LEU A 91 9.57 14.24 18.90
CA LEU A 91 8.24 13.98 18.39
C LEU A 91 8.07 14.55 16.98
N ALA A 92 8.60 15.74 16.71
CA ALA A 92 8.58 16.32 15.36
C ALA A 92 9.40 15.46 14.37
N GLU A 93 10.58 15.00 14.76
CA GLU A 93 11.42 14.10 13.96
C GLU A 93 10.71 12.77 13.67
N HIS A 94 10.11 12.15 14.70
CA HIS A 94 9.32 10.93 14.57
C HIS A 94 8.13 11.12 13.62
N ASN A 95 7.37 12.20 13.79
CA ASN A 95 6.20 12.47 12.96
C ASN A 95 6.61 12.72 11.49
N ALA A 96 7.75 13.36 11.24
CA ALA A 96 8.27 13.52 9.88
C ALA A 96 8.64 12.17 9.25
N GLU A 97 9.27 11.25 10.01
CA GLU A 97 9.58 9.90 9.53
C GLU A 97 8.31 9.08 9.25
N VAL A 98 7.27 9.21 10.08
CA VAL A 98 5.96 8.58 9.86
C VAL A 98 5.25 9.16 8.64
N ALA A 99 5.27 10.49 8.47
CA ALA A 99 4.68 11.15 7.30
C ALA A 99 5.37 10.69 6.00
N ASP A 100 6.70 10.65 5.99
CA ASP A 100 7.49 10.21 4.84
C ASP A 100 7.26 8.73 4.49
N MET A 101 7.12 7.85 5.49
CA MET A 101 6.74 6.46 5.25
C MET A 101 5.29 6.34 4.75
N LEU A 102 4.35 7.12 5.29
CA LEU A 102 2.97 7.11 4.80
C LEU A 102 2.91 7.57 3.34
N LEU A 103 3.59 8.67 2.98
CA LEU A 103 3.68 9.14 1.59
C LEU A 103 4.27 8.06 0.68
N TYR A 104 5.33 7.37 1.12
CA TYR A 104 5.88 6.24 0.38
C TYR A 104 4.85 5.13 0.12
N LEU A 105 4.05 4.76 1.13
CA LEU A 105 3.00 3.76 0.98
C LEU A 105 1.87 4.24 0.06
N VAL A 106 1.52 5.53 0.10
CA VAL A 106 0.53 6.12 -0.81
C VAL A 106 1.05 6.05 -2.25
N GLN A 107 2.29 6.46 -2.50
CA GLN A 107 2.93 6.33 -3.83
C GLN A 107 2.94 4.88 -4.31
N PHE A 108 3.20 3.94 -3.40
CA PHE A 108 3.27 2.52 -3.71
C PHE A 108 1.89 1.94 -4.07
N TYR A 109 0.86 2.16 -3.25
CA TYR A 109 -0.44 1.52 -3.41
C TYR A 109 -1.45 2.33 -4.24
N ARG A 110 -1.29 3.66 -4.28
CA ARG A 110 -2.25 4.63 -4.87
C ARG A 110 -1.48 5.82 -5.50
N PRO A 111 -0.66 5.61 -6.54
CA PRO A 111 0.17 6.66 -7.15
C PRO A 111 -0.64 7.86 -7.67
N ALA A 112 -1.87 7.63 -8.15
CA ALA A 112 -2.76 8.71 -8.58
C ALA A 112 -3.14 9.64 -7.42
N LEU A 113 -3.36 9.07 -6.23
CA LEU A 113 -3.62 9.83 -5.01
C LEU A 113 -2.35 10.54 -4.52
N ALA A 114 -1.18 9.90 -4.64
CA ALA A 114 0.10 10.53 -4.31
C ALA A 114 0.46 11.72 -5.22
N ALA A 115 -0.16 11.82 -6.39
CA ALA A 115 0.02 12.94 -7.31
C ALA A 115 -0.89 14.14 -6.98
N ASP A 116 -1.81 13.99 -6.02
CA ASP A 116 -2.69 15.07 -5.58
C ASP A 116 -1.88 16.14 -4.82
N PRO A 117 -1.97 17.43 -5.21
CA PRO A 117 -1.28 18.52 -4.52
C PRO A 117 -1.62 18.66 -3.03
N GLU A 118 -2.78 18.17 -2.58
CA GLU A 118 -3.24 18.26 -1.19
C GLU A 118 -2.79 17.07 -0.34
N ILE A 119 -2.09 16.07 -0.93
CA ILE A 119 -1.77 14.83 -0.22
C ILE A 119 -0.82 15.04 0.96
N ASP A 120 0.13 15.97 0.84
CA ASP A 120 1.09 16.27 1.91
C ASP A 120 0.39 16.89 3.13
N ASP A 121 -0.59 17.77 2.90
CA ASP A 121 -1.39 18.39 3.95
C ASP A 121 -2.30 17.34 4.63
N ALA A 122 -2.94 16.48 3.84
CA ALA A 122 -3.76 15.37 4.35
C ALA A 122 -2.92 14.40 5.21
N ILE A 123 -1.70 14.06 4.77
CA ILE A 123 -0.78 13.22 5.54
C ILE A 123 -0.39 13.90 6.85
N ALA A 124 -0.06 15.19 6.82
CA ALA A 124 0.32 15.93 8.03
C ALA A 124 -0.82 15.95 9.07
N GLU A 125 -2.06 16.17 8.63
CA GLU A 125 -3.25 16.10 9.50
C GLU A 125 -3.46 14.69 10.06
N PHE A 126 -3.37 13.67 9.20
CA PHE A 126 -3.58 12.28 9.60
C PHE A 126 -2.52 11.79 10.60
N VAL A 127 -1.25 12.14 10.39
CA VAL A 127 -0.14 11.80 11.30
C VAL A 127 -0.36 12.41 12.69
N ALA A 128 -0.89 13.63 12.77
CA ALA A 128 -1.26 14.22 14.07
C ALA A 128 -2.37 13.40 14.77
N ALA A 129 -3.34 12.86 14.02
CA ALA A 129 -4.42 12.05 14.54
C ALA A 129 -3.97 10.67 15.07
N ILE A 130 -2.92 10.07 14.48
CA ILE A 130 -2.30 8.81 14.96
C ILE A 130 -1.85 8.95 16.44
N GLY A 131 -1.30 10.12 16.79
CA GLY A 131 -0.74 10.37 18.13
C GLY A 131 -1.77 10.48 19.26
N THR A 132 -3.06 10.58 18.93
CA THR A 132 -4.15 10.71 19.92
C THR A 132 -4.23 9.48 20.83
N PRO A 133 -4.64 9.61 22.12
CA PRO A 133 -4.64 8.49 23.04
C PRO A 133 -5.45 7.27 22.58
N ILE A 134 -6.57 7.49 21.91
CA ILE A 134 -7.47 6.43 21.42
C ILE A 134 -6.79 5.67 20.28
N ASN A 135 -6.41 6.36 19.20
CA ASN A 135 -5.78 5.74 18.03
C ASN A 135 -4.47 5.04 18.40
N ARG A 136 -3.66 5.70 19.23
CA ARG A 136 -2.43 5.09 19.76
C ARG A 136 -2.72 3.82 20.56
N GLY A 137 -3.76 3.82 21.39
CA GLY A 137 -4.15 2.65 22.16
C GLY A 137 -4.46 1.45 21.27
N HIS A 138 -5.23 1.68 20.20
CA HIS A 138 -5.53 0.65 19.21
C HIS A 138 -4.27 0.14 18.51
N LEU A 139 -3.41 1.03 18.01
CA LEU A 139 -2.19 0.64 17.30
C LEU A 139 -1.18 -0.10 18.19
N VAL A 140 -1.09 0.24 19.48
CA VAL A 140 -0.24 -0.50 20.43
C VAL A 140 -0.77 -1.92 20.67
N GLY A 141 -2.07 -2.14 20.51
CA GLY A 141 -2.69 -3.46 20.64
C GLY A 141 -2.42 -4.41 19.48
N LEU A 142 -1.85 -3.92 18.36
CA LEU A 142 -1.45 -4.72 17.20
C LEU A 142 -0.08 -5.36 17.41
N ASP A 143 0.12 -6.53 16.79
CA ASP A 143 1.23 -7.43 17.10
C ASP A 143 2.58 -6.87 16.62
N ASP A 144 2.62 -6.26 15.44
CA ASP A 144 3.84 -5.74 14.85
C ASP A 144 3.66 -4.42 14.10
N ASN A 145 4.75 -3.95 13.46
CA ASN A 145 4.72 -2.72 12.69
C ASN A 145 4.00 -2.89 11.35
N TYR A 146 3.98 -4.08 10.75
CA TYR A 146 3.28 -4.33 9.50
C TYR A 146 1.77 -4.14 9.69
N GLU A 147 1.19 -4.75 10.73
CA GLU A 147 -0.24 -4.59 11.03
C GLU A 147 -0.60 -3.13 11.32
N ARG A 148 0.27 -2.40 12.03
CA ARG A 148 0.06 -0.97 12.29
C ARG A 148 0.04 -0.17 10.99
N TRP A 149 0.98 -0.44 10.09
CA TRP A 149 1.05 0.26 8.80
C TRP A 149 -0.10 -0.11 7.87
N ASP A 150 -0.57 -1.36 7.88
CA ASP A 150 -1.75 -1.77 7.13
C ASP A 150 -3.00 -1.01 7.59
N VAL A 151 -3.22 -0.91 8.91
CA VAL A 151 -4.33 -0.13 9.48
C VAL A 151 -4.19 1.36 9.18
N ILE A 152 -2.98 1.93 9.34
CA ILE A 152 -2.72 3.35 9.07
C ILE A 152 -2.97 3.68 7.60
N ALA A 153 -2.42 2.89 6.68
CA ALA A 153 -2.58 3.13 5.24
C ALA A 153 -4.04 2.93 4.81
N GLY A 154 -4.71 1.88 5.31
CA GLY A 154 -6.13 1.63 5.05
C GLY A 154 -7.01 2.80 5.49
N ASN A 155 -6.89 3.21 6.75
CA ASN A 155 -7.66 4.34 7.30
C ASN A 155 -7.32 5.67 6.60
N PHE A 156 -6.07 5.87 6.19
CA PHE A 156 -5.69 7.04 5.43
C PHE A 156 -6.35 7.06 4.05
N PHE A 157 -6.39 5.91 3.36
CA PHE A 157 -7.08 5.81 2.08
C PHE A 157 -8.58 6.08 2.22
N GLU A 158 -9.24 5.56 3.26
CA GLU A 158 -10.64 5.85 3.55
C GLU A 158 -10.87 7.35 3.83
N TYR A 159 -9.99 7.96 4.63
CA TYR A 159 -10.04 9.39 4.97
C TYR A 159 -9.99 10.30 3.73
N VAL A 160 -9.13 10.00 2.77
CA VAL A 160 -8.95 10.85 1.57
C VAL A 160 -9.89 10.53 0.42
N THR A 161 -10.37 9.30 0.26
CA THR A 161 -11.29 8.96 -0.84
C THR A 161 -12.76 9.24 -0.49
N GLY A 162 -13.08 9.45 0.80
CA GLY A 162 -14.46 9.65 1.25
C GLY A 162 -15.35 8.43 1.00
N GLU A 163 -14.76 7.25 0.74
CA GLU A 163 -15.47 5.99 0.81
C GLU A 163 -15.76 5.71 2.29
N GLU A 164 -16.88 6.24 2.79
CA GLU A 164 -17.52 5.78 4.01
C GLU A 164 -17.95 4.30 3.80
N GLY A 165 -17.00 3.38 3.86
CA GLY A 165 -17.26 2.16 4.60
C GLY A 165 -17.58 2.60 6.02
N GLU A 166 -18.66 2.08 6.60
CA GLU A 166 -19.04 2.37 7.99
C GLU A 166 -17.77 2.47 8.85
N PRO A 167 -17.61 3.52 9.68
CA PRO A 167 -16.53 3.50 10.66
C PRO A 167 -16.70 2.19 11.40
N THR A 168 -15.75 1.27 11.22
CA THR A 168 -15.59 0.20 12.17
C THR A 168 -15.11 0.91 13.43
N ALA A 169 -16.08 1.38 14.22
CA ALA A 169 -15.97 1.23 15.65
C ALA A 169 -15.50 -0.22 15.84
N VAL A 170 -14.23 -0.39 16.18
CA VAL A 170 -13.69 -1.70 16.51
C VAL A 170 -14.60 -2.22 17.60
N ALA A 171 -15.41 -3.23 17.27
CA ALA A 171 -16.56 -3.61 18.06
C ALA A 171 -16.13 -3.98 19.50
N ASN A 172 -16.79 -3.32 20.45
CA ASN A 172 -16.85 -3.50 21.92
C ASN A 172 -15.93 -4.52 22.60
#